data_AF-A0A3M2T978-F1
#
_entry.id   AF-A0A3M2T978-F1
#
_cell.length_a   1.000
_cell.length_b   1.000
_cell.length_c   1.000
_cell.angle_alpha   90.00
_cell.angle_beta   90.00
_cell.angle_gamma   90.00
#
_symmetry.space_group_name_H-M   'P 1'
#
loop_
_entity.id
_entity.type
_entity.pdbx_description
1 polymer ?
#
loop_
_entity_poly.entity_id
_entity_poly.type
_entity_poly.pdbx_seq_one_letter_code
_entity_poly.pdbx_strand_id
1 'polypeptide(L)'
;MPKAGSFPEHVHNEILRVTDATSLPPPSKIQVFADTYFKHLYHIAPVIDRADLLVEEPSILLLQAICLIGSQLRYPRDQSPTLLSESYYLKIKTLIYAKHEHDNFVILKTLCILCFWIITPPVVVSLDSSYHWLGVAVRLAYQMGLHRESSYSKLSNPGATRRIMWFLFVVDKLQAAAFGRPAFLMSQSMDLRPLGLGDFESADTTAEVFIEYTRLNAFLEKIVEFQDRKAEISLEQFRLVEWQHADQKTISR
;
A
#
# COMPACT_ATOMS: atom_id res chain seq x y z
N MET A 1 25.71 3.96 21.86
CA MET A 1 24.66 5.00 21.75
C MET A 1 23.51 4.43 20.93
N PRO A 2 22.24 4.64 21.33
CA PRO A 2 21.11 4.19 20.51
C PRO A 2 21.13 4.90 19.15
N LYS A 3 20.86 4.16 18.06
CA LYS A 3 20.66 4.75 16.72
C LYS A 3 19.51 5.75 16.80
N ALA A 4 19.66 6.94 16.21
CA ALA A 4 18.69 8.02 16.31
C ALA A 4 17.24 7.55 16.06
N GLY A 5 16.35 7.86 16.99
CA GLY A 5 14.94 7.48 16.95
C GLY A 5 14.66 5.98 17.10
N SER A 6 15.54 5.22 17.77
CA SER A 6 15.30 3.81 18.14
C SER A 6 15.16 3.70 19.66
N PHE A 7 14.36 2.76 20.14
CA PHE A 7 14.29 2.45 21.56
C PHE A 7 15.65 1.93 22.08
N PRO A 8 15.97 2.13 23.38
CA PRO A 8 17.04 1.38 24.02
C PRO A 8 16.83 -0.12 23.83
N GLU A 9 17.91 -0.89 23.69
CA GLU A 9 17.85 -2.32 23.35
C GLU A 9 16.96 -3.13 24.30
N HIS A 10 17.04 -2.89 25.61
CA HIS A 10 16.20 -3.56 26.59
C HIS A 10 14.70 -3.24 26.39
N VAL A 11 14.35 -2.00 26.05
CA VAL A 11 12.97 -1.60 25.75
C VAL A 11 12.49 -2.23 24.45
N HIS A 12 13.35 -2.24 23.42
CA HIS A 12 13.06 -2.89 22.14
C HIS A 12 12.74 -4.37 22.35
N ASN A 13 13.61 -5.10 23.07
CA ASN A 13 13.42 -6.52 23.36
C ASN A 13 12.14 -6.77 24.18
N GLU A 14 11.83 -5.89 25.14
CA GLU A 14 10.61 -6.00 25.94
C GLU A 14 9.35 -5.78 25.10
N ILE A 15 9.35 -4.79 24.20
CA ILE A 15 8.26 -4.54 23.25
C ILE A 15 8.00 -5.80 22.42
N LEU A 16 9.04 -6.39 21.82
CA LEU A 16 8.89 -7.59 21.00
C LEU A 16 8.38 -8.78 21.81
N ARG A 17 8.85 -8.94 23.05
CA ARG A 17 8.44 -10.02 23.97
C ARG A 17 6.96 -9.90 24.34
N VAL A 18 6.52 -8.74 24.80
CA VAL A 18 5.14 -8.54 25.30
C VAL A 18 4.10 -8.61 24.18
N THR A 19 4.48 -8.18 22.97
CA THR A 19 3.58 -8.17 21.80
C THR A 19 3.63 -9.47 20.99
N ASP A 20 4.54 -10.38 21.32
CA ASP A 20 4.78 -11.61 20.57
C ASP A 20 5.07 -11.34 19.07
N ALA A 21 5.69 -10.20 18.76
CA ALA A 21 5.79 -9.67 17.40
C ALA A 21 6.64 -10.54 16.47
N THR A 22 7.66 -11.20 17.00
CA THR A 22 8.56 -12.07 16.22
C THR A 22 8.09 -13.52 16.14
N SER A 23 7.03 -13.88 16.86
CA SER A 23 6.50 -15.25 16.87
C SER A 23 5.69 -15.54 15.61
N LEU A 24 6.12 -16.59 14.92
CA LEU A 24 5.57 -17.06 13.66
C LEU A 24 4.86 -18.41 13.85
N PRO A 25 3.82 -18.70 13.06
CA PRO A 25 3.21 -20.02 13.06
C PRO A 25 4.16 -21.07 12.45
N PRO A 26 3.82 -22.38 12.55
CA PRO A 26 4.61 -23.44 11.93
C PRO A 26 4.81 -23.20 10.42
N PRO A 27 5.97 -23.58 9.86
CA PRO A 27 6.29 -23.33 8.44
C PRO A 27 5.23 -23.85 7.45
N SER A 28 4.60 -24.99 7.76
CA SER A 28 3.51 -25.53 6.93
C SER A 28 2.32 -24.58 6.82
N LYS A 29 1.99 -23.86 7.89
CA LYS A 29 0.89 -22.88 7.90
C LYS A 29 1.28 -21.61 7.13
N ILE A 30 2.54 -21.17 7.24
CA ILE A 30 3.08 -20.07 6.44
C ILE A 30 2.99 -20.41 4.96
N GLN A 31 3.38 -21.63 4.57
CA GLN A 31 3.31 -22.08 3.18
C GLN A 31 1.88 -22.04 2.63
N VAL A 32 0.89 -22.52 3.41
CA VAL A 32 -0.52 -22.44 3.01
C VAL A 32 -0.97 -20.99 2.81
N PHE A 33 -0.55 -20.07 3.69
CA PHE A 33 -0.86 -18.64 3.53
C PHE A 33 -0.17 -18.01 2.31
N ALA A 34 1.09 -18.38 2.05
CA ALA A 34 1.81 -17.96 0.85
C ALA A 34 1.11 -18.46 -0.42
N ASP A 35 0.75 -19.74 -0.49
CA ASP A 35 0.04 -20.33 -1.62
C ASP A 35 -1.32 -19.66 -1.83
N THR A 36 -2.01 -19.30 -0.75
CA THR A 36 -3.27 -18.54 -0.80
C THR A 36 -3.05 -17.16 -1.41
N TYR A 37 -2.00 -16.43 -1.01
CA TYR A 37 -1.64 -15.13 -1.59
C TYR A 37 -1.34 -15.25 -3.09
N PHE A 38 -0.46 -16.17 -3.49
CA PHE A 38 -0.10 -16.36 -4.91
C PHE A 38 -1.28 -16.78 -5.77
N LYS A 39 -2.18 -17.60 -5.23
CA LYS A 39 -3.36 -18.07 -5.96
C LYS A 39 -4.45 -17.01 -6.07
N HIS A 40 -4.68 -16.22 -5.03
CA HIS A 40 -5.91 -15.41 -4.92
C HIS A 40 -5.69 -13.91 -4.94
N LEU A 41 -4.47 -13.40 -4.81
CA LEU A 41 -4.21 -11.96 -4.75
C LEU A 41 -3.08 -11.47 -5.66
N TYR A 42 -2.09 -12.31 -5.94
CA TYR A 42 -0.91 -11.89 -6.70
C TYR A 42 -1.23 -11.25 -8.06
N HIS A 43 -2.30 -11.67 -8.74
CA HIS A 43 -2.77 -11.08 -10.01
C HIS A 43 -3.22 -9.61 -9.93
N ILE A 44 -3.53 -9.09 -8.73
CA ILE A 44 -3.84 -7.65 -8.52
C ILE A 44 -2.87 -6.96 -7.57
N ALA A 45 -1.99 -7.70 -6.89
CA ALA A 45 -0.97 -7.16 -6.01
C ALA A 45 0.34 -7.97 -6.08
N PRO A 46 1.06 -7.96 -7.22
CA PRO A 46 2.29 -8.72 -7.42
C PRO A 46 3.51 -8.04 -6.79
N VAL A 47 3.44 -7.80 -5.47
CA VAL A 47 4.42 -7.02 -4.69
C VAL A 47 5.41 -7.91 -3.93
N ILE A 48 5.07 -9.17 -3.65
CA ILE A 48 5.95 -10.17 -3.03
C ILE A 48 6.19 -11.29 -4.04
N ASP A 49 7.46 -11.56 -4.32
CA ASP A 49 7.93 -12.63 -5.18
C ASP A 49 8.10 -13.93 -4.39
N ARG A 50 7.98 -15.08 -5.05
CA ARG A 50 8.29 -16.38 -4.42
C ARG A 50 9.72 -16.41 -3.93
N ALA A 51 10.65 -15.81 -4.69
CA ALA A 51 12.05 -15.69 -4.29
C ALA A 51 12.23 -15.00 -2.92
N ASP A 52 11.35 -14.08 -2.52
CA ASP A 52 11.43 -13.41 -1.21
C ASP A 52 11.18 -14.36 -0.04
N LEU A 53 10.47 -15.47 -0.28
CA LEU A 53 10.05 -16.43 0.75
C LEU A 53 10.92 -17.70 0.75
N LEU A 54 11.74 -17.90 -0.29
CA LEU A 54 12.57 -19.10 -0.49
C LEU A 54 14.03 -18.92 -0.05
N VAL A 55 14.40 -17.72 0.42
CA VAL A 55 15.72 -17.49 1.04
C VAL A 55 15.86 -18.30 2.33
N GLU A 56 17.11 -18.59 2.75
CA GLU A 56 17.37 -19.39 3.95
C GLU A 56 16.73 -18.81 5.22
N GLU A 57 16.78 -17.48 5.36
CA GLU A 57 16.20 -16.74 6.47
C GLU A 57 15.30 -15.60 5.95
N PRO A 58 14.02 -15.87 5.63
CA PRO A 58 13.12 -14.82 5.17
C PRO A 58 12.83 -13.82 6.28
N SER A 59 12.63 -12.55 5.92
CA SER A 59 12.30 -11.52 6.90
C SER A 59 11.03 -11.88 7.68
N ILE A 60 11.14 -11.85 9.01
CA ILE A 60 10.01 -12.04 9.92
C ILE A 60 8.89 -11.04 9.59
N LEU A 61 9.21 -9.79 9.25
CA LEU A 61 8.21 -8.78 8.90
C LEU A 61 7.41 -9.21 7.66
N LEU A 62 8.10 -9.71 6.65
CA LEU A 62 7.46 -10.19 5.42
C LEU A 62 6.61 -11.44 5.66
N LEU A 63 7.10 -12.36 6.50
CA LEU A 63 6.37 -13.56 6.89
C LEU A 63 5.09 -13.21 7.68
N GLN A 64 5.13 -12.22 8.56
CA GLN A 64 3.92 -11.71 9.23
C GLN A 64 2.94 -11.11 8.21
N ALA A 65 3.43 -10.39 7.19
CA ALA A 65 2.59 -9.85 6.12
C ALA A 65 1.89 -10.95 5.32
N ILE A 66 2.61 -12.02 4.97
CA ILE A 66 2.03 -13.22 4.32
C ILE A 66 0.99 -13.88 5.23
N CYS A 67 1.26 -13.99 6.53
CA CYS A 67 0.31 -14.55 7.48
C CYS A 67 -0.97 -13.72 7.60
N LEU A 68 -0.85 -12.38 7.64
CA LEU A 68 -1.97 -11.45 7.65
C LEU A 68 -2.87 -11.64 6.42
N ILE A 69 -2.28 -11.57 5.22
CA ILE A 69 -3.09 -11.60 4.00
C ILE A 69 -3.65 -13.01 3.75
N GLY A 70 -2.87 -14.05 4.04
CA GLY A 70 -3.33 -15.42 3.95
C GLY A 70 -4.48 -15.74 4.92
N SER A 71 -4.48 -15.17 6.12
CA SER A 71 -5.59 -15.33 7.06
C SER A 71 -6.83 -14.54 6.66
N GLN A 72 -6.69 -13.40 5.98
CA GLN A 72 -7.81 -12.63 5.44
C GLN A 72 -8.46 -13.27 4.20
N LEU A 73 -7.67 -13.98 3.38
CA LEU A 73 -8.14 -14.61 2.13
C LEU A 73 -8.70 -16.02 2.33
N ARG A 74 -8.71 -16.54 3.56
CA ARG A 74 -9.17 -17.91 3.85
C ARG A 74 -10.65 -18.09 3.51
N TYR A 75 -10.99 -19.27 2.98
CA TYR A 75 -12.37 -19.68 2.70
C TYR A 75 -12.83 -20.83 3.62
N PRO A 76 -14.10 -20.86 4.10
CA PRO A 76 -15.13 -19.83 3.95
C PRO A 76 -14.68 -18.51 4.61
N ARG A 77 -15.01 -17.38 3.96
CA ARG A 77 -14.70 -16.07 4.55
C ARG A 77 -15.59 -15.89 5.76
N ASP A 78 -15.01 -15.89 6.95
CA ASP A 78 -15.70 -15.39 8.12
C ASP A 78 -16.10 -13.92 7.85
N GLN A 79 -17.30 -13.52 8.26
CA GLN A 79 -17.88 -12.21 7.92
C GLN A 79 -17.14 -11.03 8.57
N SER A 80 -16.16 -11.30 9.44
CA SER A 80 -15.30 -10.31 10.10
C SER A 80 -13.83 -10.72 9.95
N PRO A 81 -12.88 -9.77 10.05
CA PRO A 81 -11.49 -10.14 10.29
C PRO A 81 -11.43 -11.06 11.49
N THR A 82 -10.84 -12.24 11.29
CA THR A 82 -10.59 -13.15 12.39
C THR A 82 -9.64 -12.49 13.39
N LEU A 83 -9.80 -12.80 14.68
CA LEU A 83 -8.83 -12.41 15.73
C LEU A 83 -7.38 -12.76 15.33
N LEU A 84 -7.22 -13.76 14.47
CA LEU A 84 -5.94 -14.16 13.89
C LEU A 84 -5.36 -13.10 12.94
N SER A 85 -6.16 -12.56 12.01
CA SER A 85 -5.70 -11.49 11.12
C SER A 85 -5.34 -10.22 11.90
N GLU A 86 -6.13 -9.87 12.92
CA GLU A 86 -5.82 -8.74 13.79
C GLU A 86 -4.52 -8.93 14.58
N SER A 87 -4.26 -10.14 15.08
CA SER A 87 -2.99 -10.48 15.71
C SER A 87 -1.81 -10.22 14.76
N TYR A 88 -1.83 -10.72 13.53
CA TYR A 88 -0.74 -10.48 12.57
C TYR A 88 -0.58 -9.00 12.21
N TYR A 89 -1.70 -8.27 12.05
CA TYR A 89 -1.67 -6.83 11.83
C TYR A 89 -0.97 -6.07 12.95
N LEU A 90 -1.29 -6.39 14.21
CA LEU A 90 -0.64 -5.79 15.38
C LEU A 90 0.85 -6.14 15.45
N LYS A 91 1.23 -7.40 15.15
CA LYS A 91 2.64 -7.82 15.09
C LYS A 91 3.42 -7.01 14.03
N ILE A 92 2.86 -6.84 12.83
CA ILE A 92 3.47 -6.02 11.76
C ILE A 92 3.67 -4.58 12.21
N LYS A 93 2.63 -3.94 12.78
CA LYS A 93 2.75 -2.57 13.31
C LYS A 93 3.88 -2.47 14.33
N THR A 94 3.96 -3.41 15.26
CA THR A 94 5.02 -3.42 16.27
C THR A 94 6.39 -3.53 15.63
N LEU A 95 6.60 -4.45 14.69
CA LEU A 95 7.89 -4.63 14.02
C LEU A 95 8.34 -3.37 13.25
N ILE A 96 7.41 -2.70 12.55
CA ILE A 96 7.69 -1.44 11.83
C ILE A 96 8.06 -0.33 12.81
N TYR A 97 7.24 -0.08 13.84
CA TYR A 97 7.46 1.03 14.77
C TYR A 97 8.62 0.80 15.75
N ALA A 98 8.94 -0.45 16.05
CA ALA A 98 10.13 -0.82 16.82
C ALA A 98 11.42 -0.78 15.97
N LYS A 99 11.32 -0.50 14.66
CA LYS A 99 12.43 -0.51 13.69
C LYS A 99 13.18 -1.85 13.67
N HIS A 100 12.44 -2.95 13.74
CA HIS A 100 13.01 -4.30 13.69
C HIS A 100 13.58 -4.63 12.30
N GLU A 101 12.86 -4.26 11.24
CA GLU A 101 13.35 -4.39 9.87
C GLU A 101 14.13 -3.14 9.44
N HIS A 102 15.19 -3.34 8.66
CA HIS A 102 16.05 -2.28 8.13
C HIS A 102 16.07 -2.26 6.59
N ASP A 103 15.66 -3.34 5.94
CA ASP A 103 15.49 -3.35 4.49
C ASP A 103 14.22 -2.59 4.09
N ASN A 104 14.42 -1.43 3.46
CA ASN A 104 13.33 -0.58 2.97
C ASN A 104 12.46 -1.28 1.92
N PHE A 105 12.98 -2.22 1.13
CA PHE A 105 12.17 -2.98 0.19
C PHE A 105 11.22 -3.94 0.92
N VAL A 106 11.70 -4.62 1.96
CA VAL A 106 10.85 -5.47 2.80
C VAL A 106 9.76 -4.67 3.50
N ILE A 107 10.12 -3.50 4.05
CA ILE A 107 9.15 -2.58 4.65
C ILE A 107 8.13 -2.13 3.60
N LEU A 108 8.57 -1.71 2.42
CA LEU A 108 7.68 -1.25 1.35
C LEU A 108 6.72 -2.34 0.88
N LYS A 109 7.20 -3.57 0.67
CA LYS A 109 6.36 -4.73 0.34
C LYS A 109 5.31 -4.99 1.42
N THR A 110 5.71 -4.89 2.69
CA THR A 110 4.81 -5.06 3.82
C THR A 110 3.74 -3.96 3.88
N LEU A 111 4.12 -2.70 3.66
CA LEU A 111 3.17 -1.58 3.60
C LEU A 111 2.17 -1.74 2.45
N CYS A 112 2.59 -2.32 1.32
CA CYS A 112 1.68 -2.66 0.23
C CYS A 112 0.63 -3.69 0.66
N ILE A 113 1.02 -4.71 1.44
CA ILE A 113 0.06 -5.67 2.01
C ILE A 113 -0.89 -4.99 3.01
N LEU A 114 -0.39 -4.05 3.82
CA LEU A 114 -1.24 -3.28 4.75
C LEU A 114 -2.29 -2.40 4.06
N CYS A 115 -2.14 -2.12 2.75
CA CYS A 115 -3.20 -1.46 1.97
C CYS A 115 -4.48 -2.32 1.88
N PHE A 116 -4.42 -3.61 2.18
CA PHE A 116 -5.58 -4.50 2.28
C PHE A 116 -6.19 -4.55 3.69
N TRP A 117 -5.71 -3.74 4.63
CA TRP A 117 -6.36 -3.55 5.93
C TRP A 117 -7.60 -2.65 5.80
N ILE A 118 -8.73 -3.27 5.43
CA ILE A 118 -10.01 -2.58 5.14
C ILE A 118 -11.09 -2.84 6.21
N ILE A 119 -10.66 -3.11 7.45
CA ILE A 119 -11.57 -3.47 8.55
C ILE A 119 -12.38 -2.28 9.02
N THR A 120 -11.76 -1.11 9.07
CA THR A 120 -12.42 0.14 9.44
C THR A 120 -13.14 0.72 8.21
N PRO A 121 -14.45 1.02 8.31
CA PRO A 121 -15.19 1.63 7.21
C PRO A 121 -14.51 2.91 6.70
N PRO A 122 -14.49 3.17 5.38
CA PRO A 122 -13.78 4.31 4.80
C PRO A 122 -14.21 5.69 5.31
N VAL A 123 -15.42 5.80 5.87
CA VAL A 123 -15.96 7.04 6.48
C VAL A 123 -15.34 7.35 7.85
N VAL A 124 -14.82 6.34 8.54
CA VAL A 124 -14.24 6.50 9.88
C VAL A 124 -12.81 7.01 9.76
N VAL A 125 -12.50 8.10 10.43
CA VAL A 125 -11.15 8.66 10.50
C VAL A 125 -10.29 7.78 11.40
N SER A 126 -9.26 7.14 10.85
CA SER A 126 -8.40 6.21 11.58
C SER A 126 -6.98 6.15 10.99
N LEU A 127 -6.00 5.93 11.87
CA LEU A 127 -4.62 5.56 11.49
C LEU A 127 -4.51 4.09 11.07
N ASP A 128 -5.54 3.29 11.34
CA ASP A 128 -5.64 1.89 10.95
C ASP A 128 -6.53 1.73 9.72
N SER A 129 -6.11 2.32 8.59
CA SER A 129 -6.87 2.29 7.33
C SER A 129 -5.98 2.04 6.12
N SER A 130 -6.56 1.48 5.06
CA SER A 130 -5.87 1.28 3.77
C SER A 130 -5.27 2.58 3.22
N TYR A 131 -6.00 3.69 3.32
CA TYR A 131 -5.55 5.00 2.83
C TYR A 131 -4.37 5.55 3.66
N HIS A 132 -4.35 5.32 4.98
CA HIS A 132 -3.21 5.67 5.82
C HIS A 132 -1.95 4.91 5.36
N TRP A 133 -2.05 3.57 5.25
CA TRP A 133 -0.93 2.72 4.85
C TRP A 133 -0.44 3.00 3.43
N LEU A 134 -1.35 3.28 2.49
CA LEU A 134 -1.02 3.75 1.15
C LEU A 134 -0.16 5.02 1.22
N GLY A 135 -0.57 6.03 2.00
CA GLY A 135 0.19 7.26 2.14
C GLY A 135 1.59 7.03 2.73
N VAL A 136 1.72 6.12 3.70
CA VAL A 136 3.04 5.74 4.26
C VAL A 136 3.90 5.06 3.19
N ALA A 137 3.34 4.11 2.43
CA ALA A 137 4.03 3.41 1.36
C ALA A 137 4.51 4.37 0.25
N VAL A 138 3.65 5.27 -0.21
CA VAL A 138 3.97 6.26 -1.24
C VAL A 138 5.10 7.18 -0.78
N ARG A 139 5.05 7.69 0.46
CA ARG A 139 6.12 8.53 1.00
C ARG A 139 7.45 7.79 1.11
N LEU A 140 7.43 6.50 1.45
CA LEU A 140 8.65 5.69 1.49
C LEU A 140 9.20 5.46 0.06
N ALA A 141 8.34 5.09 -0.89
CA ALA A 141 8.72 4.90 -2.30
C ALA A 141 9.31 6.18 -2.92
N TYR A 142 8.77 7.36 -2.57
CA TYR A 142 9.32 8.64 -3.00
C TYR A 142 10.69 8.92 -2.40
N GLN A 143 10.90 8.67 -1.10
CA GLN A 143 12.21 8.80 -0.46
C GLN A 143 13.27 7.88 -1.10
N MET A 144 12.85 6.69 -1.53
CA MET A 144 13.69 5.74 -2.25
C MET A 144 13.92 6.13 -3.72
N GLY A 145 13.27 7.18 -4.23
CA GLY A 145 13.40 7.63 -5.62
C GLY A 145 12.72 6.71 -6.64
N LEU A 146 11.77 5.87 -6.22
CA LEU A 146 11.17 4.84 -7.08
C LEU A 146 10.18 5.37 -8.12
N HIS A 147 9.81 6.64 -8.02
CA HIS A 147 9.08 7.38 -9.05
C HIS A 147 9.94 7.76 -10.25
N ARG A 148 11.26 7.50 -10.18
CA ARG A 148 12.25 7.82 -11.21
C ARG A 148 12.84 6.58 -11.86
N GLU A 149 12.71 6.45 -13.17
CA GLU A 149 13.21 5.36 -14.01
C GLU A 149 14.73 5.20 -13.87
N SER A 150 15.43 6.34 -13.79
CA SER A 150 16.89 6.38 -13.61
C SER A 150 17.37 5.62 -12.36
N SER A 151 16.55 5.50 -11.32
CA SER A 151 16.87 4.78 -10.08
C SER A 151 16.96 3.26 -10.28
N TYR A 152 16.34 2.71 -11.33
CA TYR A 152 16.17 1.27 -11.51
C TYR A 152 17.40 0.54 -12.03
N SER A 153 18.29 1.27 -12.73
CA SER A 153 19.53 0.71 -13.28
C SER A 153 20.46 0.07 -12.26
N LYS A 154 20.34 0.45 -10.98
CA LYS A 154 21.18 0.00 -9.87
C LYS A 154 20.50 -1.03 -8.96
N LEU A 155 19.24 -1.37 -9.23
CA LEU A 155 18.48 -2.29 -8.39
C LEU A 155 18.79 -3.73 -8.76
N SER A 156 18.82 -4.61 -7.76
CA SER A 156 18.96 -6.06 -7.96
C SER A 156 17.75 -6.66 -8.67
N ASN A 157 16.55 -6.16 -8.35
CA ASN A 157 15.29 -6.59 -8.97
C ASN A 157 14.46 -5.36 -9.40
N PRO A 158 14.80 -4.74 -10.55
CA PRO A 158 14.08 -3.57 -11.05
C PRO A 158 12.64 -3.89 -11.46
N GLY A 159 12.37 -5.12 -11.94
CA GLY A 159 11.03 -5.57 -12.31
C GLY A 159 10.08 -5.55 -11.12
N ALA A 160 10.42 -6.23 -10.03
CA ALA A 160 9.60 -6.28 -8.82
C ALA A 160 9.37 -4.89 -8.21
N THR A 161 10.41 -4.06 -8.21
CA THR A 161 10.29 -2.69 -7.71
C THR A 161 9.31 -1.86 -8.54
N ARG A 162 9.30 -2.07 -9.86
CA ARG A 162 8.41 -1.34 -10.77
C ARG A 162 6.97 -1.77 -10.57
N ARG A 163 6.75 -3.08 -10.38
CA ARG A 163 5.42 -3.61 -10.04
C ARG A 163 4.88 -3.01 -8.75
N ILE A 164 5.72 -2.83 -7.73
CA ILE A 164 5.34 -2.15 -6.49
C ILE A 164 4.88 -0.70 -6.75
N MET A 165 5.64 0.07 -7.53
CA MET A 165 5.25 1.46 -7.80
C MET A 165 3.92 1.55 -8.57
N TRP A 166 3.73 0.69 -9.58
CA TRP A 166 2.46 0.63 -10.29
C TRP A 166 1.31 0.07 -9.44
N PHE A 167 1.58 -0.82 -8.49
CA PHE A 167 0.59 -1.24 -7.50
C PHE A 167 0.14 -0.06 -6.63
N LEU A 168 1.08 0.75 -6.13
CA LEU A 168 0.73 1.94 -5.35
C LEU A 168 -0.10 2.93 -6.17
N PHE A 169 0.22 3.11 -7.46
CA PHE A 169 -0.59 3.92 -8.36
C PHE A 169 -2.03 3.39 -8.49
N VAL A 170 -2.18 2.09 -8.75
CA VAL A 170 -3.49 1.43 -8.84
C VAL A 170 -4.30 1.63 -7.56
N VAL A 171 -3.73 1.33 -6.39
CA VAL A 171 -4.45 1.46 -5.11
C VAL A 171 -4.83 2.92 -4.86
N ASP A 172 -3.97 3.89 -5.18
CA ASP A 172 -4.26 5.31 -5.07
C ASP A 172 -5.45 5.73 -5.95
N LYS A 173 -5.50 5.29 -7.21
CA LYS A 173 -6.60 5.64 -8.12
C LYS A 173 -7.92 5.01 -7.65
N LEU A 174 -7.88 3.79 -7.13
CA LEU A 174 -9.06 3.14 -6.57
C LEU A 174 -9.56 3.86 -5.31
N GLN A 175 -8.67 4.31 -4.42
CA GLN A 175 -9.06 5.09 -3.24
C GLN A 175 -9.71 6.42 -3.62
N ALA A 176 -9.14 7.11 -4.62
CA ALA A 176 -9.70 8.36 -5.12
C ALA A 176 -11.08 8.15 -5.77
N ALA A 177 -11.19 7.18 -6.68
CA ALA A 177 -12.43 6.91 -7.39
C ALA A 177 -13.55 6.35 -6.49
N ALA A 178 -13.23 5.46 -5.56
CA ALA A 178 -14.24 4.80 -4.73
C ALA A 178 -14.72 5.66 -3.56
N PHE A 179 -13.84 6.49 -3.00
CA PHE A 179 -14.11 7.20 -1.75
C PHE A 179 -13.92 8.72 -1.83
N GLY A 180 -13.62 9.28 -3.00
CA GLY A 180 -13.38 10.71 -3.18
C GLY A 180 -12.14 11.22 -2.43
N ARG A 181 -11.17 10.33 -2.15
CA ARG A 181 -9.94 10.70 -1.45
C ARG A 181 -9.00 11.48 -2.40
N PRO A 182 -8.31 12.53 -1.93
CA PRO A 182 -7.26 13.15 -2.73
C PRO A 182 -6.18 12.13 -3.11
N ALA A 183 -5.79 12.12 -4.39
CA ALA A 183 -4.74 11.23 -4.87
C ALA A 183 -3.35 11.64 -4.34
N PHE A 184 -2.50 10.66 -4.01
CA PHE A 184 -1.10 10.88 -3.68
C PHE A 184 -0.17 10.89 -4.90
N LEU A 185 -0.49 10.08 -5.91
CA LEU A 185 0.34 9.85 -7.09
C LEU A 185 -0.32 10.48 -8.31
N MET A 186 0.46 11.24 -9.08
CA MET A 186 0.02 11.70 -10.40
C MET A 186 0.90 11.05 -11.46
N SER A 187 0.30 10.52 -12.53
CA SER A 187 1.08 9.93 -13.63
C SER A 187 2.12 10.89 -14.20
N GLN A 188 1.81 12.18 -14.30
CA GLN A 188 2.74 13.23 -14.74
C GLN A 188 3.96 13.44 -13.83
N SER A 189 3.87 13.02 -12.56
CA SER A 189 4.98 13.12 -11.59
C SER A 189 5.85 11.87 -11.52
N MET A 190 5.47 10.81 -12.24
CA MET A 190 6.22 9.58 -12.38
C MET A 190 6.78 9.49 -13.80
N ASP A 191 8.08 9.27 -13.94
CA ASP A 191 8.72 9.08 -15.26
C ASP A 191 8.83 7.59 -15.65
N LEU A 192 8.10 6.72 -14.95
CA LEU A 192 8.23 5.27 -15.10
C LEU A 192 7.65 4.77 -16.40
N ARG A 193 8.37 3.86 -17.07
CA ARG A 193 7.80 3.13 -18.20
C ARG A 193 6.65 2.21 -17.75
N PRO A 194 5.67 1.94 -18.63
CA PRO A 194 4.67 0.90 -18.41
C PRO A 194 5.31 -0.47 -18.11
N LEU A 195 4.56 -1.31 -17.39
CA LEU A 195 4.95 -2.69 -17.12
C LEU A 195 4.96 -3.53 -18.41
N GLY A 196 5.93 -4.43 -18.49
CA GLY A 196 5.98 -5.51 -19.48
C GLY A 196 6.12 -6.86 -18.78
N LEU A 197 5.99 -7.95 -19.54
CA LEU A 197 6.09 -9.31 -18.99
C LEU A 197 7.43 -9.61 -18.32
N GLY A 198 8.52 -8.99 -18.81
CA GLY A 198 9.86 -9.12 -18.20
C GLY A 198 10.00 -8.46 -16.82
N ASP A 199 8.99 -7.72 -16.35
CA ASP A 199 8.96 -7.19 -14.99
C ASP A 199 8.46 -8.21 -13.95
N PHE A 200 8.05 -9.43 -14.33
CA PHE A 200 7.43 -10.44 -13.46
C PHE A 200 8.27 -11.72 -13.33
N GLU A 201 8.09 -12.50 -12.24
CA GLU A 201 8.74 -13.82 -12.08
C GLU A 201 8.35 -14.82 -13.17
N SER A 202 7.15 -14.68 -13.73
CA SER A 202 6.63 -15.54 -14.79
C SER A 202 5.85 -14.71 -15.80
N ALA A 203 6.15 -14.89 -17.08
CA ALA A 203 5.44 -14.25 -18.19
C ALA A 203 4.17 -15.04 -18.51
N ASP A 204 3.17 -14.95 -17.62
CA ASP A 204 1.91 -15.69 -17.71
C ASP A 204 0.69 -14.76 -17.70
N THR A 205 -0.52 -15.35 -17.75
CA THR A 205 -1.78 -14.61 -17.70
C THR A 205 -1.93 -13.77 -16.44
N THR A 206 -1.30 -14.17 -15.33
CA THR A 206 -1.34 -13.41 -14.08
C THR A 206 -0.59 -12.08 -14.23
N ALA A 207 0.56 -12.10 -14.89
CA ALA A 207 1.29 -10.89 -15.25
C ALA A 207 0.50 -9.99 -16.21
N GLU A 208 -0.11 -10.57 -17.25
CA GLU A 208 -0.95 -9.85 -18.21
C GLU A 208 -2.13 -9.14 -17.54
N VAL A 209 -2.82 -9.82 -16.62
CA VAL A 209 -3.94 -9.24 -15.86
C VAL A 209 -3.48 -7.99 -15.10
N PHE A 210 -2.35 -8.03 -14.41
CA PHE A 210 -1.87 -6.87 -13.67
C PHE A 210 -1.44 -5.73 -14.61
N ILE A 211 -0.80 -6.04 -15.74
CA ILE A 211 -0.44 -5.04 -16.75
C ILE A 211 -1.70 -4.30 -17.24
N GLU A 212 -2.75 -5.03 -17.64
CA GLU A 212 -3.99 -4.38 -18.07
C GLU A 212 -4.67 -3.63 -16.92
N TYR A 213 -4.57 -4.14 -15.69
CA TYR A 213 -5.12 -3.46 -14.51
C TYR A 213 -4.46 -2.10 -14.28
N THR A 214 -3.15 -1.97 -14.49
CA THR A 214 -2.46 -0.67 -14.42
C THR A 214 -2.93 0.29 -15.51
N ARG A 215 -3.14 -0.21 -16.75
CA ARG A 215 -3.65 0.61 -17.87
C ARG A 215 -5.07 1.09 -17.60
N LEU A 216 -5.94 0.23 -17.07
CA LEU A 216 -7.29 0.60 -16.66
C LEU A 216 -7.26 1.74 -15.63
N ASN A 217 -6.39 1.65 -14.63
CA ASN A 217 -6.28 2.69 -13.61
C ASN A 217 -5.68 4.00 -14.14
N ALA A 218 -4.86 3.97 -15.20
CA ALA A 218 -4.43 5.19 -15.89
C ALA A 218 -5.59 5.92 -16.59
N PHE A 219 -6.59 5.18 -17.09
CA PHE A 219 -7.85 5.81 -17.54
C PHE A 219 -8.70 6.30 -16.38
N LEU A 220 -8.75 5.55 -15.27
CA LEU A 220 -9.47 5.94 -14.06
C LEU A 220 -8.95 7.27 -13.49
N GLU A 221 -7.63 7.49 -13.50
CA GLU A 221 -7.02 8.77 -13.12
C GLU A 221 -7.64 9.95 -13.87
N LYS A 222 -7.76 9.84 -15.20
CA LYS A 222 -8.36 10.90 -16.04
C LYS A 222 -9.81 11.15 -15.67
N ILE A 223 -10.57 10.08 -15.38
CA ILE A 223 -11.97 10.20 -14.97
C ILE A 223 -12.08 10.97 -13.66
N VAL A 224 -11.27 10.62 -12.66
CA VAL A 224 -11.23 11.33 -11.37
C VAL A 224 -10.84 12.79 -11.56
N GLU A 225 -9.82 13.08 -12.36
CA GLU A 225 -9.39 14.45 -12.67
C GLU A 225 -10.51 15.29 -13.32
N PHE A 226 -11.29 14.70 -14.24
CA PHE A 226 -12.44 15.39 -14.83
C PHE A 226 -13.56 15.64 -13.81
N GLN A 227 -13.79 14.70 -12.89
CA GLN A 227 -14.78 14.88 -11.82
C GLN A 227 -14.38 16.01 -10.87
N ASP A 228 -13.12 16.06 -10.47
CA ASP A 228 -12.58 17.08 -9.58
C ASP A 228 -12.66 18.47 -10.22
N ARG A 229 -12.22 18.62 -11.47
CA ARG A 229 -12.33 19.88 -12.22
C ARG A 229 -13.77 20.38 -12.35
N LYS A 230 -14.71 19.47 -12.59
CA LYS A 230 -16.13 19.84 -12.68
C LYS A 230 -16.65 20.33 -11.33
N ALA A 231 -16.23 19.71 -10.23
CA ALA A 231 -16.58 20.14 -8.88
C ALA A 231 -16.00 21.53 -8.55
N GLU A 232 -14.75 21.79 -8.93
CA GLU A 232 -14.10 23.10 -8.76
C GLU A 232 -14.85 24.22 -9.49
N ILE A 233 -15.17 24.03 -10.77
CA ILE A 233 -15.94 25.00 -11.57
C ILE A 233 -17.30 25.28 -10.91
N SER A 234 -17.99 24.25 -10.43
CA SER A 234 -19.27 24.42 -9.74
C SER A 234 -19.11 25.25 -8.46
N LEU A 235 -18.08 24.99 -7.65
CA LEU A 235 -17.80 25.72 -6.42
C LEU A 235 -17.42 27.18 -6.69
N GLU A 236 -16.63 27.46 -7.72
CA GLU A 236 -16.30 28.82 -8.14
C GLU A 236 -17.55 29.60 -8.56
N GLN A 237 -18.45 28.98 -9.34
CA GLN A 237 -19.73 29.58 -9.70
C GLN A 237 -20.58 29.91 -8.47
N PHE A 238 -20.68 28.99 -7.51
CA PHE A 238 -21.40 29.23 -6.25
C PHE A 238 -20.78 30.37 -5.44
N ARG A 239 -19.45 30.39 -5.29
CA ARG A 239 -18.76 31.48 -4.58
C ARG A 239 -19.02 32.81 -5.28
N LEU A 240 -18.83 32.92 -6.60
CA LEU A 240 -19.06 34.17 -7.34
C LEU A 240 -20.46 34.75 -7.12
N VAL A 241 -21.48 33.88 -7.02
CA VAL A 241 -22.85 34.28 -6.67
C VAL A 241 -22.92 34.82 -5.23
N GLU A 242 -22.33 34.13 -4.25
CA GLU A 242 -22.31 34.61 -2.86
C GLU A 242 -21.60 35.95 -2.68
N TRP A 243 -20.46 36.16 -3.35
CA TRP A 243 -19.71 37.41 -3.32
C TRP A 243 -20.50 38.58 -3.92
N GLN A 244 -21.20 38.37 -5.05
CA GLN A 244 -22.06 39.40 -5.64
C GLN A 244 -23.22 39.85 -4.72
N HIS A 245 -23.75 38.93 -3.90
CA HIS A 245 -24.81 39.24 -2.93
C HIS A 245 -24.27 39.88 -1.64
N ALA A 246 -23.00 39.64 -1.29
CA ALA A 246 -22.35 40.25 -0.13
C ALA A 246 -21.98 41.73 -0.39
N ASP A 247 -21.52 42.06 -1.60
CA ASP A 247 -21.19 43.46 -1.98
C ASP A 247 -22.41 44.37 -2.03
N GLN A 248 -23.58 43.85 -2.46
CA GLN A 248 -24.84 44.62 -2.46
C GLN A 248 -25.32 45.01 -1.05
N LYS A 249 -24.96 44.26 0.00
CA LYS A 249 -25.32 44.58 1.39
C LYS A 249 -24.35 45.56 2.06
N THR A 250 -23.18 45.77 1.49
CA THR A 250 -22.13 46.63 2.09
C THR A 250 -22.20 48.07 1.57
N ILE A 251 -22.82 48.29 0.40
CA ILE A 251 -22.98 49.61 -0.24
C ILE A 251 -24.23 50.38 0.29
N SER A 252 -25.09 49.73 1.07
CA SER A 252 -26.34 50.32 1.59
C SER A 252 -26.25 50.82 3.05
N ARG A 253 -25.10 51.30 3.50
CA ARG A 253 -24.92 51.96 4.82
C ARG A 253 -24.25 53.31 4.70
#